data_AF-A0A5K1AT63-F1
#
_entry.id   AF-A0A5K1AT63-F1
#
_cell.length_a   1.000
_cell.length_b   1.000
_cell.length_c   1.000
_cell.angle_alpha   90.00
_cell.angle_beta   90.00
_cell.angle_gamma   90.00
#
_symmetry.space_group_name_H-M   'P 1'
#
loop_
_entity.id
_entity.type
_entity.pdbx_description
1 polymer ?
#
loop_
_entity_poly.entity_id
_entity_poly.type
_entity_poly.pdbx_seq_one_letter_code
_entity_poly.pdbx_strand_id
1 'polypeptide(L)'
;CCWLARREGREEILRVHSSNKKLDRSISLKVIAMRTPGFSGADLANLMNEAAILAGMKGTEKITIKEIDDSIDRIVAGMEGTKMIDGKSKTLVAYHEIGHAVGATLQQSFLLLSEFLFA
;
A
#
# COMPACT_ATOMS: atom_id res chain seq x y z
N CYS A 1 -12.85 -11.42 -3.15
CA CYS A 1 -12.95 -12.81 -2.64
C CYS A 1 -11.59 -13.42 -2.27
N CYS A 2 -10.62 -12.68 -1.71
CA CYS A 2 -9.33 -13.27 -1.31
C CYS A 2 -8.93 -12.79 0.09
N TRP A 3 -9.74 -13.14 1.10
CA TRP A 3 -9.44 -12.90 2.51
C TRP A 3 -8.60 -14.01 3.15
N LEU A 4 -8.21 -15.02 2.37
CA LEU A 4 -7.39 -16.14 2.81
C LEU A 4 -6.20 -16.30 1.86
N ALA A 5 -5.29 -15.32 1.85
CA ALA A 5 -3.93 -15.66 1.49
C ALA A 5 -3.44 -16.67 2.54
N ARG A 6 -3.61 -17.97 2.26
CA ARG A 6 -2.98 -19.06 2.99
C ARG A 6 -1.49 -18.72 3.06
N ARG A 7 -0.88 -18.91 4.24
CA ARG A 7 0.51 -18.48 4.55
C ARG A 7 1.50 -18.79 3.42
N GLU A 8 1.31 -19.93 2.75
CA GLU A 8 2.07 -20.38 1.58
C GLU A 8 2.08 -19.38 0.41
N GLY A 9 0.93 -18.78 0.08
CA GLY A 9 0.85 -17.78 -0.99
C GLY A 9 1.58 -16.48 -0.66
N ARG A 10 1.64 -16.09 0.63
CA ARG A 10 2.39 -14.91 1.06
C ARG A 10 3.90 -15.16 1.02
N GLU A 11 4.35 -16.34 1.43
CA GLU A 11 5.76 -16.74 1.33
C GLU A 11 6.24 -16.77 -0.13
N GLU A 12 5.41 -17.28 -1.05
CA GLU A 12 5.69 -17.31 -2.49
C GLU A 12 5.89 -15.87 -3.05
N ILE A 13 4.98 -14.96 -2.72
CA ILE A 13 5.03 -13.54 -3.14
C ILE A 13 6.29 -12.87 -2.58
N LEU A 14 6.56 -13.05 -1.27
CA LEU A 14 7.76 -12.53 -0.64
C LEU A 14 9.03 -13.11 -1.27
N ARG A 15 9.02 -14.40 -1.68
CA ARG A 15 10.15 -15.04 -2.36
C ARG A 15 10.48 -14.30 -3.65
N VAL A 16 9.50 -14.06 -4.52
CA VAL A 16 9.69 -13.33 -5.79
C VAL A 16 10.22 -11.91 -5.56
N HIS A 17 9.65 -11.17 -4.60
CA HIS A 17 10.08 -9.78 -4.33
C HIS A 17 11.39 -9.69 -3.54
N SER A 18 11.78 -10.76 -2.84
CA SER A 18 13.06 -10.85 -2.13
C SER A 18 14.24 -11.25 -3.02
N SER A 19 14.00 -12.01 -4.09
CA SER A 19 15.07 -12.52 -4.97
C SER A 19 15.93 -11.43 -5.60
N ASN A 20 15.37 -10.23 -5.82
CA ASN A 20 16.09 -9.10 -6.40
C ASN A 20 16.72 -8.16 -5.34
N LYS A 21 16.64 -8.49 -4.05
CA LYS A 21 17.08 -7.62 -2.95
C LYS A 21 18.14 -8.32 -2.09
N LYS A 22 19.09 -7.53 -1.58
CA LYS A 22 20.12 -8.02 -0.65
C LYS A 22 19.53 -8.18 0.75
N LEU A 23 18.99 -9.36 1.06
CA LEU A 23 18.53 -9.71 2.39
C LEU A 23 19.67 -10.24 3.26
N ASP A 24 19.61 -9.94 4.56
CA ASP A 24 20.46 -10.61 5.52
C ASP A 24 20.08 -12.09 5.71
N ARG A 25 21.07 -12.95 5.99
CA ARG A 25 20.87 -14.40 6.18
C ARG A 25 20.05 -14.73 7.43
N SER A 26 19.98 -13.80 8.39
CA SER A 26 19.16 -13.92 9.59
C SER A 26 17.65 -13.80 9.31
N ILE A 27 17.26 -13.31 8.13
CA ILE A 27 15.86 -13.08 7.79
C ILE A 27 15.19 -14.36 7.30
N SER A 28 14.12 -14.74 7.98
CA SER A 28 13.23 -15.84 7.56
C SER A 28 11.94 -15.29 6.96
N LEU A 29 11.70 -15.51 5.67
CA LEU A 29 10.48 -15.07 4.96
C LEU A 29 9.20 -15.62 5.63
N LYS A 30 9.27 -16.83 6.19
CA LYS A 30 8.20 -17.46 6.96
C LYS A 30 7.80 -16.65 8.19
N VAL A 31 8.77 -16.05 8.88
CA VAL A 31 8.51 -15.21 10.06
C VAL A 31 7.82 -13.91 9.64
N ILE A 32 8.25 -13.32 8.53
CA ILE A 32 7.63 -12.10 7.99
C ILE A 32 6.18 -12.37 7.57
N ALA A 33 5.93 -13.47 6.87
CA ALA A 33 4.58 -13.88 6.44
C ALA A 33 3.62 -14.16 7.61
N MET A 34 4.16 -14.50 8.79
CA MET A 34 3.39 -14.65 10.03
C MET A 34 3.08 -13.31 10.70
N ARG A 35 3.96 -12.32 10.59
CA ARG A 35 3.79 -10.99 11.18
C ARG A 35 2.88 -10.07 10.37
N THR A 36 2.56 -10.42 9.13
CA THR A 36 1.70 -9.63 8.22
C THR A 36 0.37 -10.32 7.87
N PRO A 37 -0.47 -10.69 8.86
CA PRO A 37 -1.80 -11.20 8.57
C PRO A 37 -2.66 -10.10 7.93
N GLY A 38 -3.43 -10.44 6.90
CA GLY A 38 -4.34 -9.51 6.23
C GLY A 38 -3.73 -8.64 5.14
N PHE A 39 -2.40 -8.69 4.93
CA PHE A 39 -1.74 -7.97 3.85
C PHE A 39 -2.10 -8.58 2.49
N SER A 40 -2.41 -7.72 1.52
CA SER A 40 -2.57 -8.11 0.12
C SER A 40 -1.21 -8.37 -0.55
N GLY A 41 -1.21 -8.99 -1.73
CA GLY A 41 0.02 -9.19 -2.49
C GLY A 41 0.73 -7.88 -2.86
N ALA A 42 -0.03 -6.81 -3.10
CA ALA A 42 0.50 -5.48 -3.33
C ALA A 42 1.15 -4.90 -2.08
N ASP A 43 0.55 -5.09 -0.90
CA ASP A 43 1.11 -4.61 0.37
C ASP A 43 2.43 -5.31 0.71
N LEU A 44 2.55 -6.61 0.42
CA LEU A 44 3.80 -7.36 0.60
C LEU A 44 4.90 -6.87 -0.35
N ALA A 45 4.55 -6.57 -1.60
CA ALA A 45 5.48 -5.97 -2.55
C ALA A 45 5.95 -4.58 -2.08
N ASN A 46 5.02 -3.77 -1.57
CA ASN A 46 5.30 -2.45 -1.03
C ASN A 46 6.20 -2.52 0.21
N LEU A 47 5.92 -3.42 1.15
CA LEU A 47 6.72 -3.68 2.35
C LEU A 47 8.18 -3.99 2.01
N MET A 48 8.41 -4.88 1.04
CA MET A 48 9.76 -5.22 0.61
C MET A 48 10.47 -4.05 -0.10
N ASN A 49 9.70 -3.15 -0.72
CA ASN A 49 10.25 -1.95 -1.34
C ASN A 49 10.69 -0.91 -0.29
N GLU A 50 9.81 -0.59 0.66
CA GLU A 50 10.09 0.32 1.78
C GLU A 50 11.29 -0.15 2.61
N ALA A 51 11.38 -1.45 2.90
CA ALA A 51 12.52 -2.00 3.64
C ALA A 51 13.85 -1.80 2.88
N ALA A 52 13.83 -1.86 1.54
CA ALA A 52 15.00 -1.59 0.72
C ALA A 52 15.37 -0.10 0.68
N ILE A 53 14.37 0.78 0.64
CA ILE A 53 14.59 2.23 0.69
C ILE A 53 15.20 2.61 2.04
N LEU A 54 14.65 2.10 3.15
CA LEU A 54 15.17 2.33 4.50
C LEU A 54 16.61 1.82 4.66
N ALA A 55 16.92 0.64 4.12
CA ALA A 55 18.29 0.13 4.11
C ALA A 55 19.24 1.04 3.32
N GLY A 56 18.81 1.48 2.13
CA GLY A 56 19.57 2.43 1.31
C GLY A 56 19.80 3.77 1.99
N MET A 57 18.80 4.32 2.69
CA MET A 57 18.92 5.57 3.44
C MET A 57 19.87 5.47 4.63
N LYS A 58 19.88 4.31 5.31
CA LYS A 58 20.80 4.03 6.43
C LYS A 58 22.21 3.65 5.96
N GLY A 59 22.43 3.48 4.65
CA GLY A 59 23.70 3.05 4.07
C GLY A 59 24.05 1.60 4.39
N THR A 60 23.07 0.76 4.73
CA THR A 60 23.31 -0.66 4.99
C THR A 60 23.29 -1.45 3.68
N GLU A 61 24.31 -2.28 3.46
CA GLU A 61 24.42 -3.10 2.23
C GLU A 61 23.38 -4.22 2.16
N LYS A 62 22.77 -4.56 3.30
CA LYS A 62 21.77 -5.61 3.45
C LYS A 62 20.58 -5.08 4.24
N ILE A 63 19.39 -5.51 3.85
CA ILE A 63 18.16 -5.29 4.59
C ILE A 63 18.20 -6.21 5.81
N THR A 64 18.07 -5.64 7.02
CA THR A 64 17.97 -6.42 8.26
C THR A 64 16.52 -6.49 8.73
N ILE A 65 16.25 -7.29 9.77
CA ILE A 65 14.90 -7.42 10.33
C ILE A 65 14.37 -6.08 10.87
N LYS A 66 15.27 -5.18 11.27
CA LYS A 66 14.90 -3.86 11.79
C LYS A 66 14.23 -3.00 10.73
N GLU A 67 14.76 -2.97 9.51
CA GLU A 67 14.15 -2.22 8.40
C GLU A 67 12.81 -2.80 7.98
N ILE A 68 12.63 -4.11 8.09
CA ILE A 68 11.36 -4.77 7.79
C ILE A 68 10.31 -4.42 8.85
N ASP A 69 10.69 -4.45 10.14
CA ASP A 69 9.79 -4.05 11.23
C ASP A 69 9.42 -2.58 11.12
N ASP A 70 10.40 -1.69 10.88
CA ASP A 70 10.16 -0.26 10.61
C ASP A 70 9.18 -0.08 9.42
N SER A 71 9.28 -0.93 8.39
CA SER A 71 8.40 -0.88 7.21
C SER A 71 6.99 -1.38 7.50
N ILE A 72 6.84 -2.43 8.31
CA ILE A 72 5.54 -2.93 8.76
C ILE A 72 4.83 -1.83 9.54
N ASP A 73 5.53 -1.22 10.50
CA ASP A 73 4.98 -0.16 11.35
C ASP A 73 4.52 1.03 10.50
N ARG A 74 5.29 1.42 9.46
CA ARG A 74 4.90 2.48 8.52
C ARG A 74 3.68 2.13 7.66
N ILE A 75 3.50 0.87 7.28
CA ILE A 75 2.34 0.46 6.48
C ILE A 75 1.09 0.36 7.37
N VAL A 76 1.23 -0.16 8.59
CA VAL A 76 0.12 -0.38 9.52
C VAL A 76 -0.32 0.91 10.20
N ALA A 77 0.61 1.71 10.74
CA ALA A 77 0.31 3.00 11.35
C ALA A 77 -0.09 4.05 10.30
N GLY A 78 0.13 3.75 9.02
CA GLY A 78 0.14 4.72 7.93
C GLY A 78 1.47 5.48 7.92
N MET A 79 1.95 5.81 6.72
CA MET A 79 3.04 6.77 6.61
C MET A 79 2.58 8.00 7.38
N GLU A 80 3.40 8.51 8.31
CA GLU A 80 3.33 9.91 8.68
C GLU A 80 3.62 10.69 7.40
N GLY A 81 2.58 10.83 6.56
CA GLY A 81 2.64 11.64 5.37
C GLY A 81 3.10 12.99 5.85
N THR A 82 4.11 13.54 5.18
CA THR A 82 4.44 14.96 5.32
C THR A 82 3.12 15.69 5.43
N LYS A 83 2.81 16.27 6.61
CA LYS A 83 1.58 17.04 6.81
C LYS A 83 1.48 17.93 5.59
N MET A 84 0.42 17.75 4.79
CA MET A 84 0.22 18.55 3.60
C MET A 84 0.28 20.00 4.07
N ILE A 85 1.36 20.70 3.69
CA ILE A 85 1.55 22.09 4.07
C ILE A 85 0.33 22.85 3.59
N ASP A 86 -0.35 23.56 4.49
CA ASP A 86 -1.50 24.36 4.11
C ASP A 86 -1.06 25.34 3.02
N GLY A 87 -1.68 25.21 1.84
CA GLY A 87 -1.25 25.89 0.62
C GLY A 87 -2.03 25.44 -0.62
N LYS A 88 -1.65 25.97 -1.78
CA LYS A 88 -2.35 25.79 -3.08
C LYS A 88 -2.56 24.31 -3.48
N SER A 89 -1.66 23.42 -3.07
CA SER A 89 -1.74 21.98 -3.39
C SER A 89 -2.94 21.30 -2.70
N LYS A 90 -3.25 21.67 -1.46
CA LYS A 90 -4.41 21.14 -0.72
C LYS A 90 -5.74 21.59 -1.33
N THR A 91 -5.80 22.84 -1.78
CA THR A 91 -6.96 23.38 -2.49
C THR A 91 -7.19 22.67 -3.83
N LEU A 92 -6.12 22.39 -4.59
CA LEU A 92 -6.23 21.67 -5.87
C LEU A 92 -6.76 20.24 -5.68
N VAL A 93 -6.26 19.51 -4.68
CA VAL A 93 -6.76 18.16 -4.33
C VAL A 93 -8.21 18.24 -3.87
N ALA A 94 -8.58 19.21 -3.02
CA ALA A 94 -9.97 19.40 -2.61
C ALA A 94 -10.90 19.63 -3.82
N TYR A 95 -10.51 20.45 -4.79
CA TYR A 95 -11.29 20.63 -6.03
C TYR A 95 -11.35 19.35 -6.87
N HIS A 96 -10.29 18.54 -6.90
CA HIS A 96 -10.29 17.26 -7.61
C HIS A 96 -11.31 16.27 -7.02
N GLU A 97 -11.31 16.11 -5.69
CA GLU A 97 -12.23 15.20 -5.00
C GLU A 97 -13.69 15.69 -5.06
N ILE A 98 -13.92 17.01 -4.99
CA ILE A 98 -15.25 17.60 -5.21
C ILE A 98 -15.70 17.35 -6.66
N GLY A 99 -14.79 17.42 -7.63
CA GLY A 99 -15.08 17.09 -9.02
C GLY A 99 -15.57 15.65 -9.21
N HIS A 100 -14.91 14.68 -8.56
CA HIS A 100 -15.38 13.29 -8.53
C HIS A 100 -16.75 13.15 -7.87
N ALA A 101 -16.97 13.82 -6.75
CA ALA A 101 -18.25 13.76 -6.03
C ALA A 101 -19.41 14.36 -6.85
N VAL A 102 -19.22 15.54 -7.44
CA VAL A 102 -20.24 16.20 -8.27
C VAL A 102 -20.45 15.44 -9.57
N GLY A 103 -19.37 15.01 -10.23
CA GLY A 103 -19.45 14.21 -11.45
C GLY A 103 -20.22 12.91 -11.25
N ALA A 104 -19.95 12.18 -10.17
CA ALA A 104 -20.69 10.97 -9.81
C ALA A 104 -22.18 11.27 -9.54
N THR A 105 -22.48 12.36 -8.84
CA THR A 105 -23.87 12.74 -8.51
C THR A 105 -24.66 13.14 -9.76
N LEU A 106 -24.04 13.85 -10.69
CA LEU A 106 -24.66 14.23 -11.97
C LEU A 106 -24.86 13.02 -12.89
N GLN A 107 -23.89 12.10 -12.94
CA GLN A 107 -24.01 10.85 -13.70
C GLN A 107 -25.15 9.98 -13.16
N GLN A 108 -25.27 9.88 -11.83
CA GLN A 108 -26.35 9.17 -11.16
C GLN A 108 -27.72 9.82 -11.44
N SER A 109 -27.78 11.15 -11.43
CA SER A 109 -29.01 11.90 -11.70
C SER A 109 -29.47 11.78 -13.16
N PHE A 110 -28.53 11.72 -14.11
CA PHE A 110 -28.84 11.50 -15.53
C PHE A 110 -29.42 10.11 -15.80
N LEU A 111 -28.89 9.07 -15.14
CA LEU A 111 -29.40 7.70 -15.26
C LEU A 111 -30.82 7.56 -14.70
N LEU A 112 -31.10 8.15 -13.53
CA LEU A 112 -32.44 8.15 -12.93
C LEU A 112 -33.48 8.91 -13.77
N LEU A 113 -33.07 10.00 -14.42
CA LEU A 113 -33.95 10.74 -15.35
C LEU A 113 -34.27 9.93 -16.62
N SER A 114 -33.32 9.15 -17.14
CA SER A 114 -33.58 8.29 -18.30
C SER A 114 -34.54 7.14 -18.01
N GLU A 115 -34.54 6.58 -16.79
CA GLU A 115 -35.52 5.58 -16.38
C GLU A 115 -36.94 6.17 -16.21
N PHE A 116 -37.06 7.45 -15.82
CA PHE A 116 -38.35 8.13 -15.68
C PHE A 116 -38.91 8.72 -16.98
N LEU A 117 -38.06 9.02 -17.97
CA LEU A 117 -38.48 9.56 -19.28
C LEU A 117 -38.78 8.48 -20.32
N PHE A 118 -38.30 7.24 -20.13
CA PHE A 118 -38.51 6.11 -21.04
C PHE A 118 -39.34 4.95 -20.45
N ALA A 119 -39.99 5.17 -19.30
CA ALA A 119 -41.06 4.32 -18.75
C ALA A 119 -42.42 5.00 -18.95
#